data_AF-A0A291QSL3-F1
#
_entry.id   AF-A0A291QSL3-F1
#
_cell.length_a   1.000
_cell.length_b   1.000
_cell.length_c   1.000
_cell.angle_alpha   90.00
_cell.angle_beta   90.00
_cell.angle_gamma   90.00
#
_symmetry.space_group_name_H-M   'P 1'
#
loop_
_entity.id
_entity.type
_entity.pdbx_description
1 polymer ?
#
loop_
_entity_poly.entity_id
_entity_poly.type
_entity_poly.pdbx_seq_one_letter_code
_entity_poly.pdbx_strand_id
1 'polypeptide(L)'
;MLRRIFLFVLLICSISTFAQEKVDSSKGKDIWDTYVAEYTKGLGSVMYNQSLKKIAPISSMPYMLMVGVNCKTNDGRDLPTPEEIDQLYAMSDTITTVIKRQVKLFKLAGSRTYHNQRYDYYYVSDTAKLQDKIAEAFHEKFHYYKFHIKFKNDPGWNGYLNFLYPSATILEFKQNNEIIARLRSAGDHLDIPRNVMHFLRFKEVVDREKFEELVKEQGFDVKVKLFDQKNLVMPFRICISREDPVSANFINPVTVMLRKLAARCNGEYEFWQSPVVN
;
A
#
# COMPACT_ATOMS: atom_id res chain seq x y z
N MET A 1 31.31 1.69 -53.77
CA MET A 1 30.05 1.11 -53.21
C MET A 1 29.97 1.48 -51.74
N LEU A 2 29.00 2.33 -51.40
CA LEU A 2 28.89 3.02 -50.11
C LEU A 2 28.16 2.17 -49.06
N ARG A 3 28.74 2.07 -47.86
CA ARG A 3 28.07 1.73 -46.59
C ARG A 3 27.17 2.89 -46.14
N ARG A 4 25.89 2.65 -45.80
CA ARG A 4 25.09 3.42 -44.81
C ARG A 4 23.97 2.51 -44.25
N ILE A 5 24.10 2.02 -43.01
CA ILE A 5 23.59 2.59 -41.74
C ILE A 5 22.06 2.44 -41.64
N PHE A 6 21.63 1.41 -40.89
CA PHE A 6 20.27 1.29 -40.37
C PHE A 6 20.05 2.36 -39.30
N LEU A 7 19.13 3.28 -39.56
CA LEU A 7 18.69 4.29 -38.61
C LEU A 7 17.70 3.63 -37.63
N PHE A 8 18.17 3.27 -36.43
CA PHE A 8 17.29 2.97 -35.30
C PHE A 8 16.67 4.29 -34.84
N VAL A 9 15.39 4.51 -35.15
CA VAL A 9 14.63 5.62 -34.57
C VAL A 9 14.33 5.24 -33.13
N LEU A 10 15.18 5.71 -32.20
CA LEU A 10 14.82 5.86 -30.80
C LEU A 10 13.64 6.84 -30.73
N LEU A 11 12.43 6.31 -30.55
CA LEU A 11 11.29 7.14 -30.20
C LEU A 11 11.47 7.56 -28.74
N ILE A 12 11.97 8.77 -28.56
CA ILE A 12 12.13 9.43 -27.27
C ILE A 12 10.75 9.54 -26.63
N CYS A 13 10.61 8.95 -25.44
CA CYS A 13 9.46 9.08 -24.57
C CYS A 13 9.11 10.55 -24.33
N SER A 14 7.99 11.01 -24.88
CA SER A 14 7.28 12.19 -24.40
C SER A 14 6.42 11.75 -23.21
N ILE A 15 7.00 11.83 -22.02
CA ILE A 15 6.35 11.52 -20.75
C ILE A 15 5.32 12.63 -20.47
N SER A 16 4.05 12.37 -20.74
CA SER A 16 2.96 13.10 -20.08
C SER A 16 2.74 12.45 -18.71
N THR A 17 3.58 12.83 -17.75
CA THR A 17 3.43 12.45 -16.35
C THR A 17 2.08 12.98 -15.88
N PHE A 18 1.11 12.09 -15.60
CA PHE A 18 0.09 12.45 -14.63
C PHE A 18 0.84 12.61 -13.30
N ALA A 19 1.10 13.86 -12.95
CA ALA A 19 1.74 14.23 -11.71
C ALA A 19 0.83 13.80 -10.56
N GLN A 20 1.13 12.64 -9.98
CA GLN A 20 0.81 12.42 -8.58
C GLN A 20 1.69 13.43 -7.84
N GLU A 21 1.09 14.48 -7.28
CA GLU A 21 1.80 15.49 -6.48
C GLU A 21 2.57 14.77 -5.37
N LYS A 22 3.86 14.52 -5.61
CA LYS A 22 4.84 14.33 -4.55
C LYS A 22 4.89 15.66 -3.83
N VAL A 23 4.15 15.76 -2.73
CA VAL A 23 4.29 16.88 -1.81
C VAL A 23 5.73 16.84 -1.30
N ASP A 24 6.58 17.69 -1.84
CA ASP A 24 7.96 17.85 -1.40
C ASP A 24 7.99 18.41 0.02
N SER A 25 8.84 17.87 0.90
CA SER A 25 9.36 18.66 2.02
C SER A 25 10.56 17.98 2.66
N SER A 26 11.71 18.61 2.49
CA SER A 26 12.94 18.34 3.22
C SER A 26 12.82 18.81 4.70
N LYS A 27 12.46 17.88 5.58
CA LYS A 27 12.78 17.78 7.02
C LYS A 27 12.06 16.54 7.56
N GLY A 28 12.65 15.35 7.36
CA GLY A 28 12.10 14.06 7.78
C GLY A 28 10.58 13.94 7.63
N LYS A 29 10.04 14.20 6.42
CA LYS A 29 8.60 14.25 6.18
C LYS A 29 7.96 12.89 6.44
N ASP A 30 6.81 12.90 7.11
CA ASP A 30 5.93 11.75 7.17
C ASP A 30 5.56 11.32 5.74
N ILE A 31 5.83 10.06 5.40
CA ILE A 31 5.46 9.44 4.13
C ILE A 31 4.09 8.83 4.32
N TRP A 32 3.14 9.23 3.49
CA TRP A 32 1.75 8.76 3.54
C TRP A 32 1.45 7.92 2.31
N ASP A 33 0.61 6.91 2.50
CA ASP A 33 0.13 6.07 1.40
C ASP A 33 -1.30 5.61 1.69
N THR A 34 -1.98 5.15 0.65
CA THR A 34 -3.39 4.78 0.69
C THR A 34 -3.60 3.43 0.05
N TYR A 35 -4.50 2.63 0.61
CA TYR A 35 -5.03 1.44 -0.06
C TYR A 35 -6.55 1.37 0.06
N VAL A 36 -7.16 0.69 -0.90
CA VAL A 36 -8.58 0.31 -0.87
C VAL A 36 -8.64 -1.18 -0.60
N ALA A 37 -9.54 -1.59 0.27
CA ALA A 37 -9.82 -2.98 0.57
C ALA A 37 -11.33 -3.23 0.55
N GLU A 38 -11.71 -4.45 0.21
CA GLU A 38 -13.08 -4.92 0.32
C GLU A 38 -13.34 -5.40 1.74
N TYR A 39 -14.47 -4.97 2.29
CA TYR A 39 -14.97 -5.39 3.59
C TYR A 39 -16.39 -5.94 3.44
N THR A 40 -16.93 -6.50 4.52
CA THR A 40 -18.24 -7.18 4.50
C THR A 40 -19.42 -6.35 3.98
N LYS A 41 -19.33 -5.01 4.03
CA LYS A 41 -20.40 -4.07 3.63
C LYS A 41 -19.96 -3.11 2.51
N GLY A 42 -19.02 -3.54 1.67
CA GLY A 42 -18.52 -2.75 0.55
C GLY A 42 -17.06 -2.33 0.71
N LEU A 43 -16.63 -1.40 -0.15
CA LEU A 43 -15.25 -0.93 -0.16
C LEU A 43 -14.98 0.00 1.03
N GLY A 44 -13.72 0.02 1.44
CA GLY A 44 -13.21 1.03 2.35
C GLY A 44 -11.81 1.46 1.96
N SER A 45 -11.49 2.70 2.26
CA SER A 45 -10.15 3.27 2.04
C SER A 45 -9.44 3.46 3.36
N VAL A 46 -8.13 3.23 3.36
CA VAL A 46 -7.25 3.45 4.50
C VAL A 46 -6.07 4.29 4.03
N MET A 47 -5.87 5.44 4.65
CA MET A 47 -4.65 6.21 4.57
C MET A 47 -3.82 5.92 5.81
N TYR A 48 -2.52 5.70 5.66
CA TYR A 48 -1.65 5.36 6.77
C TYR A 48 -0.30 6.06 6.64
N ASN A 49 0.27 6.43 7.78
CA ASN A 49 1.60 7.02 7.84
C ASN A 49 2.66 5.91 7.78
N GLN A 50 3.35 5.75 6.65
CA GLN A 50 4.41 4.75 6.48
C GLN A 50 5.61 5.01 7.40
N SER A 51 5.93 6.28 7.67
CA SER A 51 7.09 6.67 8.47
C SER A 51 7.02 6.14 9.90
N LEU A 52 5.82 5.87 10.43
CA LEU A 52 5.64 5.36 11.79
C LEU A 52 6.04 3.89 11.95
N LYS A 53 6.08 3.09 10.88
CA LYS A 53 6.31 1.63 10.96
C LYS A 53 7.61 1.26 11.66
N LYS A 54 8.65 2.08 11.49
CA LYS A 54 10.00 1.85 12.04
C LYS A 54 10.17 2.30 13.49
N ILE A 55 9.29 3.17 13.98
CA ILE A 55 9.42 3.81 15.30
C ILE A 55 8.27 3.45 16.25
N ALA A 56 7.18 2.89 15.74
CA ALA A 56 6.08 2.38 16.53
C ALA A 56 6.43 1.00 17.14
N PRO A 57 6.00 0.70 18.37
CA PRO A 57 5.26 1.58 19.29
C PRO A 57 6.16 2.63 19.97
N ILE A 58 5.58 3.78 20.31
CA ILE A 58 6.25 4.82 21.10
C ILE A 58 5.66 4.83 22.51
N SER A 59 6.45 4.44 23.50
CA SER A 59 6.01 4.24 24.89
C SER A 59 5.40 5.49 25.54
N SER A 60 5.84 6.69 25.15
CA SER A 60 5.31 7.96 25.64
C SER A 60 3.98 8.39 25.01
N MET A 61 3.40 7.58 24.12
CA MET A 61 2.09 7.82 23.49
C MET A 61 1.25 6.53 23.54
N PRO A 62 0.78 6.09 24.72
CA PRO A 62 0.12 4.80 24.89
C PRO A 62 -1.37 4.83 24.54
N TYR A 63 -1.95 6.00 24.30
CA TYR A 63 -3.38 6.15 24.07
C TYR A 63 -3.66 6.33 22.58
N MET A 64 -4.54 5.49 22.04
CA MET A 64 -5.13 5.68 20.72
C MET A 64 -6.42 6.48 20.85
N LEU A 65 -6.45 7.65 20.23
CA LEU A 65 -7.63 8.49 20.03
C LEU A 65 -8.16 8.26 18.61
N MET A 66 -9.44 7.96 18.49
CA MET A 66 -10.16 7.90 17.22
C MET A 66 -11.18 9.02 17.17
N VAL A 67 -11.06 9.90 16.17
CA VAL A 67 -12.04 10.96 15.91
C VAL A 67 -12.70 10.64 14.59
N GLY A 68 -14.02 10.49 14.58
CA GLY A 68 -14.73 10.12 13.37
C GLY A 68 -15.97 10.94 13.10
N VAL A 69 -16.44 10.87 11.86
CA VAL A 69 -17.68 11.50 11.39
C VAL A 69 -18.45 10.56 10.50
N ASN A 70 -19.76 10.76 10.45
CA ASN A 70 -20.58 10.17 9.40
C ASN A 70 -20.44 11.00 8.12
N CYS A 71 -19.96 10.35 7.06
CA CYS A 71 -19.96 10.91 5.70
C CYS A 71 -21.40 11.03 5.19
N LYS A 72 -21.62 12.01 4.32
CA LYS A 72 -22.93 12.41 3.81
C LYS A 72 -23.13 12.00 2.35
N THR A 73 -22.04 11.86 1.60
CA THR A 73 -22.07 11.52 0.18
C THR A 73 -21.40 10.17 -0.09
N ASN A 74 -21.72 9.60 -1.25
CA ASN A 74 -21.17 8.37 -1.75
C ASN A 74 -20.94 8.56 -3.27
N ASP A 75 -19.77 8.20 -3.77
CA ASP A 75 -19.34 8.28 -5.16
C ASP A 75 -19.81 7.10 -6.04
N GLY A 76 -20.74 6.29 -5.52
CA GLY A 76 -21.23 5.05 -6.15
C GLY A 76 -20.38 3.81 -5.81
N ARG A 77 -19.24 3.98 -5.13
CA ARG A 77 -18.35 2.89 -4.67
C ARG A 77 -18.27 2.80 -3.14
N ASP A 78 -19.21 3.40 -2.43
CA ASP A 78 -19.25 3.51 -0.96
C ASP A 78 -18.16 4.38 -0.33
N LEU A 79 -17.57 5.29 -1.12
CA LEU A 79 -16.59 6.27 -0.67
C LEU A 79 -17.14 7.71 -0.82
N PRO A 80 -16.71 8.67 0.03
CA PRO A 80 -17.14 10.06 -0.09
C PRO A 80 -16.79 10.68 -1.44
N THR A 81 -17.60 11.61 -1.93
CA THR A 81 -17.31 12.36 -3.15
C THR A 81 -16.06 13.24 -2.97
N PRO A 82 -15.35 13.63 -4.04
CA PRO A 82 -14.17 14.48 -3.95
C PRO A 82 -14.39 15.76 -3.14
N GLU A 83 -15.54 16.40 -3.29
CA GLU A 83 -15.90 17.63 -2.56
C GLU A 83 -16.07 17.36 -1.05
N GLU A 84 -16.63 16.21 -0.66
CA GLU A 84 -16.71 15.85 0.75
C GLU A 84 -15.33 15.45 1.29
N ILE A 85 -14.49 14.79 0.49
CA ILE A 85 -13.11 14.45 0.88
C ILE A 85 -12.32 15.70 1.30
N ASP A 86 -12.40 16.78 0.52
CA ASP A 86 -11.72 18.03 0.84
C ASP A 86 -12.20 18.63 2.16
N GLN A 87 -13.51 18.60 2.41
CA GLN A 87 -14.08 19.02 3.69
C GLN A 87 -13.60 18.15 4.85
N LEU A 88 -13.54 16.83 4.65
CA LEU A 88 -13.05 15.88 5.65
C LEU A 88 -11.57 16.11 5.97
N TYR A 89 -10.73 16.47 5.00
CA TYR A 89 -9.33 16.81 5.25
C TYR A 89 -9.20 18.14 6.01
N ALA A 90 -9.93 19.19 5.62
CA ALA A 90 -9.93 20.45 6.36
C ALA A 90 -10.39 20.28 7.82
N MET A 91 -11.35 19.38 8.04
CA MET A 91 -11.78 18.97 9.37
C MET A 91 -10.66 18.25 10.14
N SER A 92 -10.00 17.28 9.52
CA SER A 92 -8.85 16.56 10.09
C SER A 92 -7.74 17.51 10.53
N ASP A 93 -7.40 18.50 9.70
CA ASP A 93 -6.38 19.52 10.02
C ASP A 93 -6.77 20.39 11.21
N THR A 94 -8.05 20.76 11.28
CA THR A 94 -8.60 21.54 12.40
C THR A 94 -8.50 20.73 13.71
N ILE A 95 -8.95 19.48 13.70
CA ILE A 95 -8.90 18.60 14.87
C ILE A 95 -7.45 18.28 15.28
N THR A 96 -6.57 18.06 14.30
CA THR A 96 -5.14 17.87 14.54
C THR A 96 -4.52 19.08 15.26
N THR A 97 -4.92 20.29 14.87
CA THR A 97 -4.50 21.53 15.54
C THR A 97 -5.01 21.61 16.99
N VAL A 98 -6.26 21.19 17.24
CA VAL A 98 -6.81 21.11 18.60
C VAL A 98 -6.00 20.14 19.45
N ILE A 99 -5.75 18.92 18.97
CA ILE A 99 -4.97 17.90 19.69
C ILE A 99 -3.57 18.43 20.02
N LYS A 100 -2.88 18.99 19.03
CA LYS A 100 -1.53 19.56 19.18
C LYS A 100 -1.43 20.61 20.30
N ARG A 101 -2.50 21.37 20.55
CA ARG A 101 -2.53 22.39 21.62
C ARG A 101 -2.78 21.79 23.01
N GLN A 102 -3.37 20.61 23.10
CA GLN A 102 -3.74 19.99 24.38
C GLN A 102 -2.72 18.99 24.91
N VAL A 103 -1.92 18.36 24.03
CA VAL A 103 -0.97 17.31 24.44
C VAL A 103 0.44 17.61 23.98
N LYS A 104 1.43 17.20 24.79
CA LYS A 104 2.86 17.42 24.50
C LYS A 104 3.33 16.62 23.28
N LEU A 105 2.91 15.36 23.19
CA LEU A 105 3.27 14.43 22.13
C LEU A 105 2.01 13.86 21.49
N PHE A 106 1.95 13.91 20.16
CA PHE A 106 0.94 13.24 19.36
C PHE A 106 1.50 12.81 17.99
N LYS A 107 0.87 11.82 17.37
CA LYS A 107 1.06 11.41 15.97
C LYS A 107 -0.28 11.05 15.34
N LEU A 108 -0.57 11.61 14.16
CA LEU A 108 -1.62 11.06 13.29
C LEU A 108 -1.05 9.80 12.62
N ALA A 109 -1.71 8.67 12.83
CA ALA A 109 -1.27 7.37 12.33
C ALA A 109 -1.93 6.98 11.01
N GLY A 110 -3.11 7.52 10.73
CA GLY A 110 -3.88 7.22 9.54
C GLY A 110 -5.33 7.61 9.66
N SER A 111 -6.08 7.35 8.61
CA SER A 111 -7.53 7.46 8.58
C SER A 111 -8.15 6.25 7.87
N ARG A 112 -9.34 5.85 8.27
CA ARG A 112 -10.14 4.84 7.56
C ARG A 112 -11.50 5.40 7.23
N THR A 113 -11.90 5.25 5.97
CA THR A 113 -13.27 5.47 5.52
C THR A 113 -13.90 4.15 5.14
N TYR A 114 -15.01 3.81 5.79
CA TYR A 114 -15.76 2.59 5.52
C TYR A 114 -17.20 2.74 6.02
N HIS A 115 -18.17 2.33 5.20
CA HIS A 115 -19.60 2.31 5.56
C HIS A 115 -20.11 3.67 6.05
N ASN A 116 -19.92 4.71 5.23
CA ASN A 116 -20.30 6.11 5.51
C ASN A 116 -19.69 6.68 6.80
N GLN A 117 -18.58 6.14 7.27
CA GLN A 117 -17.87 6.67 8.42
C GLN A 117 -16.39 6.83 8.09
N ARG A 118 -15.86 8.02 8.38
CA ARG A 118 -14.43 8.27 8.39
C ARG A 118 -13.96 8.41 9.82
N TYR A 119 -12.86 7.75 10.17
CA TYR A 119 -12.15 7.93 11.44
C TYR A 119 -10.70 8.27 11.17
N ASP A 120 -10.21 9.31 11.84
CA ASP A 120 -8.79 9.61 11.96
C ASP A 120 -8.26 9.03 13.28
N TYR A 121 -7.07 8.44 13.22
CA TYR A 121 -6.46 7.69 14.31
C TYR A 121 -5.20 8.41 14.77
N TYR A 122 -5.20 8.84 16.02
CA TYR A 122 -4.09 9.53 16.67
C TYR A 122 -3.53 8.68 17.79
N TYR A 123 -2.21 8.72 17.98
CA TYR A 123 -1.55 8.29 19.20
C TYR A 123 -1.13 9.50 20.00
N VAL A 124 -1.52 9.56 21.27
CA VAL A 124 -1.35 10.74 22.14
C VAL A 124 -0.73 10.35 23.48
N SER A 125 -0.05 11.32 24.10
CA SER A 125 0.59 11.17 25.42
C SER A 125 -0.39 11.29 26.60
N ASP A 126 -1.51 11.98 26.41
CA ASP A 126 -2.51 12.27 27.44
C ASP A 126 -3.90 12.39 26.78
N THR A 127 -4.96 12.18 27.56
CA THR A 127 -6.36 12.25 27.13
C THR A 127 -7.19 13.29 27.88
N ALA A 128 -6.68 13.87 28.98
CA ALA A 128 -7.48 14.57 30.00
C ALA A 128 -8.37 15.72 29.47
N LYS A 129 -8.00 16.39 28.38
CA LYS A 129 -8.77 17.52 27.80
C LYS A 129 -9.25 17.29 26.37
N LEU A 130 -8.92 16.15 25.78
CA LEU A 130 -9.14 15.94 24.36
C LEU A 130 -10.62 15.81 24.01
N GLN A 131 -11.40 15.12 24.84
CA GLN A 131 -12.82 14.93 24.58
C GLN A 131 -13.56 16.26 24.45
N ASP A 132 -13.46 17.11 25.47
CA ASP A 132 -14.19 18.39 25.51
C ASP A 132 -13.71 19.33 24.40
N LYS A 133 -12.39 19.44 24.19
CA LYS A 133 -11.83 20.39 23.21
C LYS A 133 -12.11 19.99 21.77
N ILE A 134 -12.16 18.69 21.47
CA ILE A 134 -12.55 18.20 20.15
C ILE A 134 -14.05 18.42 19.94
N ALA A 135 -14.89 18.12 20.93
CA ALA A 135 -16.33 18.34 20.85
C ALA A 135 -16.70 19.83 20.65
N GLU A 136 -16.03 20.73 21.37
CA GLU A 136 -16.15 22.19 21.20
C GLU A 136 -15.85 22.60 19.75
N ALA A 137 -14.73 22.13 19.18
CA ALA A 137 -14.37 22.43 17.80
C ALA A 137 -15.39 21.89 16.78
N PHE A 138 -15.99 20.72 17.03
CA PHE A 138 -17.08 20.21 16.20
C PHE A 138 -18.33 21.07 16.27
N HIS A 139 -18.75 21.48 17.46
CA HIS A 139 -19.94 22.31 17.63
C HIS A 139 -19.78 23.71 17.01
N GLU A 140 -18.58 24.29 17.09
CA GLU A 140 -18.31 25.63 16.55
C GLU A 140 -18.15 25.65 15.03
N LYS A 141 -17.52 24.62 14.44
CA LYS A 141 -17.06 24.67 13.04
C LYS A 141 -17.70 23.64 12.13
N PHE A 142 -18.26 22.57 12.69
CA PHE A 142 -18.70 21.39 11.94
C PHE A 142 -20.07 20.88 12.42
N HIS A 143 -20.98 21.80 12.77
CA HIS A 143 -22.30 21.50 13.36
C HIS A 143 -23.19 20.60 12.48
N TYR A 144 -22.92 20.53 11.19
CA TYR A 144 -23.64 19.65 10.27
C TYR A 144 -23.13 18.20 10.25
N TYR A 145 -22.05 17.86 10.94
CA TYR A 145 -21.49 16.51 10.97
C TYR A 145 -21.79 15.82 12.30
N LYS A 146 -22.37 14.62 12.23
CA LYS A 146 -22.44 13.74 13.41
C LYS A 146 -21.04 13.16 13.65
N PHE A 147 -20.42 13.54 14.75
CA PHE A 147 -19.08 13.12 15.12
C PHE A 147 -19.06 12.06 16.23
N HIS A 148 -17.92 11.37 16.35
CA HIS A 148 -17.64 10.33 17.33
C HIS A 148 -16.23 10.54 17.88
N ILE A 149 -16.05 10.44 19.19
CA ILE A 149 -14.72 10.47 19.83
C ILE A 149 -14.59 9.20 20.65
N LYS A 150 -13.51 8.44 20.44
CA LYS A 150 -13.25 7.19 21.15
C LYS A 150 -11.79 7.16 21.60
N PHE A 151 -11.56 6.62 22.79
CA PHE A 151 -10.23 6.42 23.35
C PHE A 151 -9.98 4.93 23.61
N LYS A 152 -8.74 4.51 23.46
CA LYS A 152 -8.28 3.17 23.84
C LYS A 152 -6.88 3.25 24.42
N ASN A 153 -6.65 2.57 25.54
CA ASN A 153 -5.30 2.28 25.99
C ASN A 153 -4.70 1.22 25.04
N ASP A 154 -3.71 1.61 24.23
CA ASP A 154 -3.07 0.77 23.21
C ASP A 154 -1.55 1.01 23.18
N PRO A 155 -0.83 0.69 24.27
CA PRO A 155 0.61 0.93 24.37
C PRO A 155 1.43 0.15 23.32
N GLY A 156 0.87 -0.95 22.80
CA GLY A 156 1.47 -1.74 21.72
C GLY A 156 1.20 -1.19 20.32
N TRP A 157 0.45 -0.09 20.18
CA TRP A 157 0.07 0.50 18.89
C TRP A 157 -0.62 -0.48 17.93
N ASN A 158 -1.41 -1.41 18.46
CA ASN A 158 -2.05 -2.45 17.65
C ASN A 158 -3.03 -1.89 16.63
N GLY A 159 -3.73 -0.80 16.96
CA GLY A 159 -4.60 -0.10 16.02
C GLY A 159 -3.86 0.45 14.80
N TYR A 160 -2.58 0.83 14.95
CA TYR A 160 -1.76 1.20 13.81
C TYR A 160 -1.11 -0.03 13.17
N LEU A 161 -0.33 -0.80 13.93
CA LEU A 161 0.54 -1.85 13.39
C LEU A 161 -0.20 -3.03 12.76
N ASN A 162 -1.37 -3.39 13.31
CA ASN A 162 -2.11 -4.60 12.92
C ASN A 162 -3.40 -4.28 12.16
N PHE A 163 -3.85 -3.02 12.18
CA PHE A 163 -5.15 -2.64 11.61
C PHE A 163 -5.06 -1.56 10.52
N LEU A 164 -4.35 -0.45 10.73
CA LEU A 164 -4.18 0.57 9.68
C LEU A 164 -3.03 0.27 8.73
N TYR A 165 -1.90 -0.21 9.26
CA TYR A 165 -0.75 -0.55 8.43
C TYR A 165 -1.11 -1.78 7.59
N PRO A 166 -0.92 -1.73 6.26
CA PRO A 166 -1.37 -2.81 5.41
C PRO A 166 -0.64 -4.11 5.73
N SER A 167 -1.38 -5.21 5.67
CA SER A 167 -0.80 -6.55 5.77
C SER A 167 0.13 -6.82 4.58
N ALA A 168 1.01 -7.82 4.72
CA ALA A 168 1.90 -8.22 3.64
C ALA A 168 1.13 -8.53 2.33
N THR A 169 -0.04 -9.14 2.44
CA THR A 169 -0.92 -9.43 1.29
C THR A 169 -1.47 -8.16 0.64
N ILE A 170 -1.87 -7.15 1.42
CA ILE A 170 -2.35 -5.88 0.85
C ILE A 170 -1.21 -5.14 0.15
N LEU A 171 0.00 -5.12 0.74
CA LEU A 171 1.19 -4.53 0.11
C LEU A 171 1.52 -5.23 -1.22
N GLU A 172 1.41 -6.55 -1.26
CA GLU A 172 1.60 -7.34 -2.47
C GLU A 172 0.57 -7.01 -3.55
N PHE A 173 -0.71 -6.98 -3.20
CA PHE A 173 -1.77 -6.64 -4.16
C PHE A 173 -1.60 -5.22 -4.70
N LYS A 174 -1.14 -4.28 -3.85
CA LYS A 174 -0.79 -2.93 -4.29
C LYS A 174 0.32 -2.94 -5.34
N GLN A 175 1.40 -3.69 -5.12
CA GLN A 175 2.50 -3.84 -6.10
C GLN A 175 2.01 -4.45 -7.42
N ASN A 176 1.16 -5.49 -7.36
CA ASN A 176 0.59 -6.09 -8.55
C ASN A 176 -0.28 -5.08 -9.32
N ASN A 177 -1.14 -4.33 -8.62
CA ASN A 177 -1.98 -3.31 -9.22
C ASN A 177 -1.17 -2.19 -9.90
N GLU A 178 -0.01 -1.82 -9.36
CA GLU A 178 0.90 -0.85 -10.00
C GLU A 178 1.50 -1.38 -11.32
N ILE A 179 1.74 -2.69 -11.44
CA ILE A 179 2.17 -3.31 -12.72
C ILE A 179 0.97 -3.41 -13.68
N ILE A 180 -0.18 -3.88 -13.20
CA ILE A 180 -1.41 -4.01 -13.99
C ILE A 180 -1.84 -2.65 -14.57
N ALA A 181 -1.77 -1.58 -13.77
CA ALA A 181 -2.10 -0.23 -14.23
C ALA A 181 -1.19 0.20 -15.39
N ARG A 182 0.11 -0.10 -15.32
CA ARG A 182 1.06 0.20 -16.40
C ARG A 182 0.77 -0.60 -17.67
N LEU A 183 0.45 -1.89 -17.55
CA LEU A 183 0.03 -2.73 -18.67
C LEU A 183 -1.24 -2.18 -19.32
N ARG A 184 -2.26 -1.85 -18.53
CA ARG A 184 -3.51 -1.26 -19.02
C ARG A 184 -3.27 0.06 -19.75
N SER A 185 -2.42 0.94 -19.20
CA SER A 185 -2.04 2.20 -19.86
C SER A 185 -1.28 1.99 -21.17
N ALA A 186 -0.64 0.83 -21.36
CA ALA A 186 0.00 0.44 -22.61
C ALA A 186 -0.96 -0.24 -23.62
N GLY A 187 -2.25 -0.34 -23.30
CA GLY A 187 -3.28 -0.94 -24.17
C GLY A 187 -3.46 -2.46 -24.00
N ASP A 188 -2.86 -3.05 -22.96
CA ASP A 188 -2.80 -4.49 -22.78
C ASP A 188 -4.16 -5.16 -22.49
N HIS A 189 -4.40 -6.32 -23.11
CA HIS A 189 -5.53 -7.19 -22.83
C HIS A 189 -5.26 -8.17 -21.67
N LEU A 190 -5.41 -7.72 -20.42
CA LEU A 190 -4.98 -8.41 -19.19
C LEU A 190 -5.46 -9.86 -19.00
N ASP A 191 -6.58 -10.27 -19.61
CA ASP A 191 -7.16 -11.60 -19.45
C ASP A 191 -6.63 -12.64 -20.46
N ILE A 192 -5.83 -12.21 -21.45
CA ILE A 192 -5.19 -13.13 -22.40
C ILE A 192 -4.01 -13.82 -21.70
N PRO A 193 -3.97 -15.17 -21.62
CA PRO A 193 -2.82 -15.89 -21.10
C PRO A 193 -1.54 -15.55 -21.87
N ARG A 194 -0.44 -15.38 -21.14
CA ARG A 194 0.88 -15.09 -21.71
C ARG A 194 1.99 -15.63 -20.82
N ASN A 195 3.19 -15.67 -21.36
CA ASN A 195 4.37 -15.99 -20.59
C ASN A 195 4.63 -14.92 -19.51
N VAL A 196 4.31 -15.26 -18.25
CA VAL A 196 4.60 -14.44 -17.08
C VAL A 196 5.87 -14.94 -16.41
N MET A 197 6.86 -14.07 -16.29
CA MET A 197 8.14 -14.37 -15.64
C MET A 197 8.13 -13.87 -14.20
N HIS A 198 8.54 -14.72 -13.26
CA HIS A 198 8.67 -14.41 -11.85
C HIS A 198 10.11 -14.52 -11.40
N PHE A 199 10.56 -13.57 -10.58
CA PHE A 199 11.94 -13.48 -10.09
C PHE A 199 11.96 -13.67 -8.58
N LEU A 200 12.82 -14.59 -8.13
CA LEU A 200 12.97 -14.93 -6.72
C LEU A 200 14.45 -15.06 -6.37
N ARG A 201 14.75 -14.87 -5.08
CA ARG A 201 16.11 -14.94 -4.52
C ARG A 201 16.18 -15.75 -3.24
N PHE A 202 17.33 -16.36 -3.00
CA PHE A 202 17.59 -17.28 -1.91
C PHE A 202 18.98 -17.01 -1.33
N LYS A 203 19.12 -17.28 -0.03
CA LYS A 203 20.38 -17.16 0.68
C LYS A 203 21.36 -18.27 0.31
N GLU A 204 20.86 -19.50 0.20
CA GLU A 204 21.67 -20.69 -0.09
C GLU A 204 21.23 -21.35 -1.41
N VAL A 205 22.16 -22.05 -2.07
CA VAL A 205 21.86 -22.77 -3.31
C VAL A 205 20.84 -23.89 -3.10
N VAL A 206 20.95 -24.61 -1.98
CA VAL A 206 20.07 -25.73 -1.61
C VAL A 206 18.63 -25.27 -1.39
N ASP A 207 18.42 -24.04 -0.94
CA ASP A 207 17.11 -23.44 -0.74
C ASP A 207 16.43 -23.12 -2.09
N ARG A 208 17.21 -22.59 -3.05
CA ARG A 208 16.74 -22.38 -4.44
C ARG A 208 16.37 -23.69 -5.12
N GLU A 209 17.16 -24.75 -4.91
CA GLU A 209 16.93 -26.07 -5.51
C GLU A 209 15.67 -26.74 -4.96
N LYS A 210 15.44 -26.68 -3.64
CA LYS A 210 14.17 -27.11 -3.03
C LYS A 210 12.97 -26.36 -3.60
N PHE A 211 13.09 -25.03 -3.75
CA PHE A 211 12.01 -24.23 -4.32
C PHE A 211 11.71 -24.61 -5.76
N GLU A 212 12.74 -24.87 -6.57
CA GLU A 212 12.59 -25.29 -7.95
C GLU A 212 11.80 -26.59 -8.10
N GLU A 213 12.03 -27.58 -7.23
CA GLU A 213 11.26 -28.82 -7.23
C GLU A 213 9.77 -28.54 -6.98
N LEU A 214 9.46 -27.71 -5.98
CA LEU A 214 8.08 -27.35 -5.62
C LEU A 214 7.36 -26.59 -6.74
N VAL A 215 8.00 -25.65 -7.42
CA VAL A 215 7.33 -24.85 -8.46
C VAL A 215 7.13 -25.60 -9.78
N LYS A 216 7.94 -26.62 -10.07
CA LYS A 216 7.69 -27.52 -11.21
C LYS A 216 6.37 -28.27 -11.03
N GLU A 217 6.05 -28.71 -9.81
CA GLU A 217 4.74 -29.32 -9.49
C GLU A 217 3.56 -28.36 -9.70
N GLN A 218 3.82 -27.04 -9.66
CA GLN A 218 2.83 -25.98 -9.93
C GLN A 218 2.76 -25.58 -11.40
N GLY A 219 3.46 -26.30 -12.29
CA GLY A 219 3.46 -26.07 -13.74
C GLY A 219 4.36 -24.92 -14.20
N PHE A 220 5.33 -24.49 -13.39
CA PHE A 220 6.30 -23.48 -13.80
C PHE A 220 7.53 -24.09 -14.46
N ASP A 221 7.99 -23.44 -15.52
CA ASP A 221 9.29 -23.69 -16.13
C ASP A 221 10.38 -22.87 -15.46
N VAL A 222 11.57 -23.43 -15.29
CA VAL A 222 12.77 -22.65 -14.93
C VAL A 222 13.39 -22.06 -16.19
N LYS A 223 13.52 -20.73 -16.24
CA LYS A 223 14.12 -20.01 -17.38
C LYS A 223 15.57 -19.66 -17.14
N VAL A 224 15.92 -19.19 -15.94
CA VAL A 224 17.31 -18.89 -15.61
C VAL A 224 17.59 -19.06 -14.12
N LYS A 225 18.81 -19.50 -13.78
CA LYS A 225 19.37 -19.51 -12.43
C LYS A 225 20.63 -18.66 -12.43
N LEU A 226 20.75 -17.73 -11.49
CA LEU A 226 21.87 -16.79 -11.43
C LEU A 226 22.49 -16.77 -10.02
N PHE A 227 23.72 -16.29 -9.96
CA PHE A 227 24.39 -15.89 -8.72
C PHE A 227 24.69 -14.39 -8.80
N ASP A 228 24.11 -13.60 -7.90
CA ASP A 228 24.31 -12.16 -7.81
C ASP A 228 25.57 -11.86 -6.99
N GLN A 229 26.67 -11.58 -7.69
CA GLN A 229 27.96 -11.24 -7.07
C GLN A 229 27.92 -9.90 -6.31
N LYS A 230 26.94 -9.02 -6.57
CA LYS A 230 26.82 -7.71 -5.93
C LYS A 230 25.98 -7.75 -4.67
N ASN A 231 25.08 -8.72 -4.54
CA ASN A 231 24.22 -8.89 -3.36
C ASN A 231 24.48 -10.24 -2.69
N LEU A 232 25.44 -10.24 -1.76
CA LEU A 232 25.85 -11.44 -1.02
C LEU A 232 24.89 -11.85 0.11
N VAL A 233 23.82 -11.08 0.36
CA VAL A 233 22.81 -11.42 1.40
C VAL A 233 21.89 -12.54 0.91
N MET A 234 21.43 -12.46 -0.33
CA MET A 234 20.62 -13.49 -1.00
C MET A 234 21.05 -13.63 -2.48
N PRO A 235 22.24 -14.19 -2.74
CA PRO A 235 22.85 -14.13 -4.06
C PRO A 235 22.24 -15.13 -5.05
N PHE A 236 21.58 -16.19 -4.59
CA PHE A 236 21.08 -17.24 -5.48
C PHE A 236 19.71 -16.86 -6.04
N ARG A 237 19.66 -16.49 -7.32
CA ARG A 237 18.41 -16.06 -7.98
C ARG A 237 17.88 -17.14 -8.92
N ILE A 238 16.58 -17.17 -9.10
CA ILE A 238 15.87 -18.00 -10.07
C ILE A 238 14.80 -17.15 -10.77
N CYS A 239 14.67 -17.35 -12.07
CA CYS A 239 13.54 -16.90 -12.83
C CYS A 239 12.76 -18.12 -13.32
N ILE A 240 11.47 -18.10 -13.04
CA ILE A 240 10.52 -19.11 -13.49
C ILE A 240 9.46 -18.45 -14.36
N SER A 241 8.78 -19.23 -15.20
CA SER A 241 7.64 -18.70 -15.94
C SER A 241 6.50 -19.70 -16.07
N ARG A 242 5.30 -19.18 -16.34
CA ARG A 242 4.12 -19.95 -16.70
C ARG A 242 3.20 -19.10 -17.59
N GLU A 243 2.38 -19.75 -18.39
CA GLU A 243 1.32 -19.09 -19.15
C GLU A 243 0.16 -18.74 -18.22
N ASP A 244 -0.01 -17.47 -17.89
CA ASP A 244 -1.04 -16.99 -16.98
C ASP A 244 -1.66 -15.68 -17.52
N PRO A 245 -2.96 -15.43 -17.30
CA PRO A 245 -3.53 -14.09 -17.38
C PRO A 245 -2.96 -13.20 -16.27
N VAL A 246 -2.94 -11.89 -16.50
CA VAL A 246 -2.32 -10.92 -15.58
C VAL A 246 -3.33 -9.95 -14.95
N SER A 247 -4.63 -10.14 -15.17
CA SER A 247 -5.64 -9.39 -14.44
C SER A 247 -5.58 -9.73 -12.93
N ALA A 248 -6.02 -8.79 -12.08
CA ALA A 248 -5.81 -8.86 -10.64
C ALA A 248 -6.31 -10.19 -10.03
N ASN A 249 -7.40 -10.74 -10.55
CA ASN A 249 -8.00 -11.99 -10.06
C ASN A 249 -7.12 -13.22 -10.32
N PHE A 250 -6.25 -13.19 -11.34
CA PHE A 250 -5.35 -14.30 -11.66
C PHE A 250 -3.97 -14.10 -11.03
N ILE A 251 -3.36 -12.93 -11.16
CA ILE A 251 -1.98 -12.74 -10.72
C ILE A 251 -1.83 -12.63 -9.19
N ASN A 252 -2.84 -12.13 -8.48
CA ASN A 252 -2.79 -12.01 -7.02
C ASN A 252 -2.69 -13.38 -6.34
N PRO A 253 -3.53 -14.39 -6.63
CA PRO A 253 -3.35 -15.74 -6.10
C PRO A 253 -2.00 -16.37 -6.43
N VAL A 254 -1.50 -16.17 -7.66
CA VAL A 254 -0.22 -16.73 -8.13
C VAL A 254 0.95 -16.17 -7.32
N THR A 255 1.02 -14.84 -7.19
CA THR A 255 2.09 -14.18 -6.44
C THR A 255 2.07 -14.53 -4.94
N VAL A 256 0.88 -14.60 -4.33
CA VAL A 256 0.72 -15.08 -2.94
C VAL A 256 1.22 -16.51 -2.77
N MET A 257 0.89 -17.39 -3.70
CA MET A 257 1.33 -18.79 -3.69
C MET A 257 2.86 -18.88 -3.81
N LEU A 258 3.46 -18.17 -4.78
CA LEU A 258 4.90 -18.17 -5.00
C LEU A 258 5.66 -17.59 -3.79
N ARG A 259 5.15 -16.53 -3.16
CA ARG A 259 5.70 -15.99 -1.90
C ARG A 259 5.69 -17.02 -0.79
N LYS A 260 4.58 -17.75 -0.61
CA LYS A 260 4.48 -18.80 0.42
C LYS A 260 5.47 -19.94 0.15
N LEU A 261 5.59 -20.38 -1.11
CA LEU A 261 6.56 -21.42 -1.48
C LEU A 261 8.01 -20.96 -1.27
N ALA A 262 8.33 -19.73 -1.68
CA ALA A 262 9.66 -19.15 -1.47
C ALA A 262 9.98 -19.05 0.02
N ALA A 263 9.07 -18.53 0.83
CA ALA A 263 9.26 -18.40 2.28
C ALA A 263 9.48 -19.76 2.97
N ARG A 264 8.77 -20.82 2.55
CA ARG A 264 8.99 -22.20 3.02
C ARG A 264 10.39 -22.73 2.70
N CYS A 265 11.03 -22.17 1.68
CA CYS A 265 12.38 -22.49 1.26
C CYS A 265 13.37 -21.37 1.61
N ASN A 266 13.11 -20.56 2.66
CA ASN A 266 13.99 -19.46 3.09
C ASN A 266 14.35 -18.44 1.98
N GLY A 267 13.45 -18.28 1.00
CA GLY A 267 13.59 -17.38 -0.12
C GLY A 267 12.60 -16.23 -0.10
N GLU A 268 12.86 -15.26 -0.98
CA GLU A 268 12.04 -14.08 -1.18
C GLU A 268 11.61 -13.97 -2.64
N TYR A 269 10.31 -13.74 -2.83
CA TYR A 269 9.78 -13.31 -4.13
C TYR A 269 10.08 -11.82 -4.34
N GLU A 270 10.66 -11.49 -5.50
CA GLU A 270 11.05 -10.12 -5.82
C GLU A 270 9.95 -9.40 -6.61
N PHE A 271 9.66 -9.85 -7.83
CA PHE A 271 8.68 -9.24 -8.73
C PHE A 271 8.30 -10.19 -9.87
N TRP A 272 7.30 -9.80 -10.66
CA TRP A 272 7.00 -10.42 -11.95
C TRP A 272 7.07 -9.40 -13.08
N GLN A 273 7.16 -9.90 -14.30
CA GLN A 273 6.98 -9.13 -15.53
C GLN A 273 6.27 -9.99 -16.58
N SER A 274 5.64 -9.34 -17.55
CA SER A 274 5.11 -9.99 -18.74
C SER A 274 5.33 -9.09 -19.96
N PRO A 275 5.30 -9.65 -21.18
CA PRO A 275 5.09 -8.83 -22.37
C PRO A 275 3.71 -8.17 -22.34
N VAL A 276 3.56 -7.09 -23.11
CA VAL A 276 2.27 -6.53 -23.48
C VAL A 276 1.66 -7.40 -24.58
N VAL A 277 0.39 -7.73 -24.46
CA VAL A 277 -0.39 -8.50 -25.43
C VAL A 277 -1.57 -7.64 -25.90
N ASN A 278 -1.54 -7.31 -27.19
CA ASN A 278 -2.53 -6.52 -27.91
C ASN A 278 -3.22 -7.38 -28.97
#